data_AF-Q5Y1B9-F1
#
_entry.id   AF-Q5Y1B9-F1
#
_cell.length_a   1.000
_cell.length_b   1.000
_cell.length_c   1.000
_cell.angle_alpha   90.00
_cell.angle_beta   90.00
_cell.angle_gamma   90.00
#
_symmetry.space_group_name_H-M   'P 1'
#
loop_
_entity.id
_entity.type
_entity.pdbx_description
1 polymer ?
#
loop_
_entity_poly.entity_id
_entity_poly.type
_entity_poly.pdbx_seq_one_letter_code
_entity_poly.pdbx_strand_id
1 'polypeptide(L)'
;MTQSFNIPDGISPDELQKHLNNALTADNAITENQFDDIFDEAEDWIQRSATSSSDPLILHKLIMVGIINRMIQFHENVAVRMHEEGEGPGIPWLKDAGKFQAIMNILETIDCGPNDPICTSCGGHH
;
A
#
# COMPACT_ATOMS: atom_id res chain seq x y z
N MET A 1 44.41 -17.86 11.63
CA MET A 1 43.37 -16.87 11.98
C MET A 1 42.05 -17.44 11.53
N THR A 2 41.27 -18.03 12.44
CA THR A 2 39.91 -18.51 12.14
C THR A 2 38.96 -17.35 12.33
N GLN A 3 38.41 -16.81 11.24
CA GLN A 3 37.34 -15.82 11.32
C GLN A 3 36.12 -16.48 11.98
N SER A 4 35.70 -15.93 13.11
CA SER A 4 34.42 -16.26 13.74
C SER A 4 33.30 -15.65 12.90
N PHE A 5 32.53 -16.48 12.22
CA PHE A 5 31.24 -16.05 11.68
C PHE A 5 30.28 -15.94 12.86
N ASN A 6 30.02 -14.72 13.32
CA ASN A 6 28.89 -14.44 14.20
C ASN A 6 27.61 -14.57 13.37
N ILE A 7 27.13 -15.80 13.24
CA ILE A 7 25.73 -16.04 12.89
C ILE A 7 24.93 -15.40 14.03
N PRO A 8 23.96 -14.51 13.76
CA PRO A 8 23.09 -13.99 14.81
C PRO A 8 22.39 -15.18 15.46
N ASP A 9 22.73 -15.47 16.72
CA ASP A 9 22.03 -16.47 17.50
C ASP A 9 20.57 -16.02 17.59
N GLY A 10 19.68 -16.89 17.11
CA GLY A 10 18.29 -16.59 16.82
C GLY A 10 17.53 -15.94 17.98
N ILE A 11 16.42 -15.28 17.62
CA ILE A 11 15.41 -14.69 18.49
C ILE A 11 15.39 -15.40 19.85
N SER A 12 15.68 -14.67 20.92
CA SER A 12 15.73 -15.27 22.25
C SER A 12 14.37 -15.86 22.62
N PRO A 13 14.29 -16.93 23.45
CA PRO A 13 13.01 -17.50 23.88
C PRO A 13 12.08 -16.45 24.51
N ASP A 14 12.65 -15.45 25.18
CA ASP A 14 11.92 -14.34 25.79
C ASP A 14 11.36 -13.36 24.74
N GLU A 15 12.13 -13.03 23.69
CA GLU A 15 11.62 -12.26 22.55
C GLU A 15 10.55 -13.03 21.79
N LEU A 16 10.71 -14.35 21.67
CA LEU A 16 9.75 -15.22 21.01
C LEU A 16 8.44 -15.28 21.79
N GLN A 17 8.52 -15.36 23.12
CA GLN A 17 7.36 -15.27 24.01
C GLN A 17 6.69 -13.89 23.95
N LYS A 18 7.48 -12.81 23.86
CA LYS A 18 6.97 -11.45 23.69
C LYS A 18 6.25 -11.28 22.35
N HIS A 19 6.81 -11.82 21.26
CA HIS A 19 6.16 -11.85 19.96
C HIS A 19 4.88 -12.69 19.97
N LEU A 20 4.88 -13.83 20.67
CA LEU A 20 3.70 -14.67 20.83
C LEU A 20 2.58 -13.94 21.61
N ASN A 21 2.93 -13.24 22.68
CA ASN A 21 1.97 -12.49 23.50
C ASN A 21 1.36 -11.29 22.75
N ASN A 22 2.09 -10.73 21.77
CA ASN A 22 1.64 -9.63 20.94
C ASN A 22 1.01 -10.10 19.61
N ALA A 23 1.10 -11.39 19.28
CA ALA A 23 0.50 -11.94 18.09
C ALA A 23 -1.03 -12.00 18.24
N LEU A 24 -1.74 -11.87 17.11
CA LEU A 24 -3.19 -12.07 17.07
C LEU A 24 -3.52 -13.48 17.60
N THR A 25 -4.36 -13.55 18.63
CA THR A 25 -4.93 -14.81 19.12
C THR A 25 -5.97 -15.33 18.13
N ALA A 26 -6.24 -16.63 18.13
CA ALA A 26 -7.25 -17.24 17.25
C ALA A 26 -8.64 -16.57 17.36
N ASP A 27 -8.96 -15.99 18.52
CA ASP A 27 -10.21 -15.26 18.76
C ASP A 27 -10.27 -13.87 18.08
N ASN A 28 -9.13 -13.30 17.71
CA ASN A 28 -9.01 -12.02 17.00
C ASN A 28 -8.39 -12.18 15.60
N ALA A 29 -8.19 -13.42 15.14
CA ALA A 29 -7.73 -13.69 13.80
C ALA A 29 -8.82 -13.24 12.83
N ILE A 30 -8.44 -12.43 11.83
CA ILE A 30 -9.34 -12.06 10.76
C ILE A 30 -9.72 -13.36 10.04
N THR A 31 -10.98 -13.77 10.17
CA THR A 31 -11.48 -14.99 9.51
C THR A 31 -11.72 -14.70 8.03
N GLU A 32 -11.65 -15.71 7.16
CA GLU A 32 -11.94 -15.53 5.72
C GLU A 32 -13.28 -14.80 5.50
N ASN A 33 -14.29 -15.10 6.31
CA ASN A 33 -15.61 -14.44 6.27
C ASN A 33 -15.54 -12.92 6.51
N GLN A 34 -14.58 -12.42 7.31
CA GLN A 34 -14.43 -10.97 7.53
C GLN A 34 -13.76 -10.26 6.35
N PHE A 35 -12.95 -10.96 5.55
CA PHE A 35 -12.43 -10.39 4.30
C PHE A 35 -13.53 -10.29 3.25
N ASP A 36 -14.38 -11.32 3.14
CA ASP A 36 -15.52 -11.32 2.22
C ASP A 36 -16.47 -10.14 2.50
N ASP A 37 -16.81 -9.90 3.77
CA ASP A 37 -17.64 -8.75 4.16
C ASP A 37 -17.03 -7.39 3.74
N ILE A 38 -15.70 -7.24 3.86
CA ILE A 38 -15.00 -6.01 3.45
C ILE A 38 -14.98 -5.87 1.93
N PHE A 39 -14.81 -6.96 1.19
CA PHE A 39 -14.85 -6.96 -0.26
C PHE A 39 -16.25 -6.62 -0.79
N ASP A 40 -17.29 -7.21 -0.21
CA ASP A 40 -18.68 -6.91 -0.54
C ASP A 40 -18.99 -5.43 -0.32
N GLU A 41 -18.57 -4.87 0.83
CA GLU A 41 -18.75 -3.44 1.09
C GLU A 41 -17.96 -2.56 0.08
N ALA A 42 -16.73 -2.93 -0.25
CA ALA A 42 -15.91 -2.20 -1.22
C ALA A 42 -16.53 -2.22 -2.63
N GLU A 43 -17.07 -3.36 -3.07
CA GLU A 43 -17.80 -3.49 -4.34
C GLU A 43 -19.02 -2.56 -4.35
N ASP A 44 -19.77 -2.52 -3.25
CA ASP A 44 -20.92 -1.63 -3.09
C ASP A 44 -20.54 -0.16 -3.25
N TRP A 45 -19.42 0.27 -2.69
CA TRP A 45 -18.90 1.63 -2.86
C TRP A 45 -18.47 1.93 -4.30
N ILE A 46 -17.83 0.98 -4.97
CA ILE A 46 -17.46 1.10 -6.39
C ILE A 46 -18.71 1.23 -7.26
N GLN A 47 -19.73 0.41 -7.01
CA GLN A 47 -20.98 0.43 -7.76
C GLN A 47 -21.77 1.73 -7.53
N ARG A 48 -21.82 2.21 -6.29
CA ARG A 48 -22.46 3.49 -5.94
C ARG A 48 -21.74 4.67 -6.57
N SER A 49 -20.41 4.69 -6.51
CA SER A 49 -19.62 5.76 -7.14
C SER A 49 -19.79 5.77 -8.67
N ALA A 50 -20.00 4.62 -9.29
CA ALA A 50 -20.27 4.55 -10.72
C ALA A 50 -21.59 5.23 -11.15
N THR A 51 -22.55 5.37 -10.23
CA THR A 51 -23.84 6.02 -10.51
C THR A 51 -23.92 7.46 -10.01
N SER A 52 -22.93 7.93 -9.25
CA SER A 52 -22.91 9.27 -8.64
C SER A 52 -22.26 10.36 -9.50
N SER A 53 -21.56 9.97 -10.57
CA SER A 53 -20.83 10.87 -11.48
C SER A 53 -21.32 10.74 -12.91
N SER A 54 -21.30 11.85 -13.66
CA SER A 54 -21.50 11.85 -15.10
C SER A 54 -20.37 11.16 -15.87
N ASP A 55 -19.19 11.04 -15.25
CA ASP A 55 -18.03 10.33 -15.77
C ASP A 55 -17.48 9.35 -14.71
N PRO A 56 -18.01 8.11 -14.68
CA PRO A 56 -17.64 7.09 -13.71
C PRO A 56 -16.18 6.63 -13.83
N LEU A 57 -15.66 6.55 -15.05
CA LEU A 57 -14.32 6.05 -15.31
C LEU A 57 -13.26 7.03 -14.80
N ILE A 58 -13.43 8.32 -15.09
CA ILE A 58 -12.56 9.36 -14.54
C ILE A 58 -12.64 9.37 -13.01
N LEU A 59 -13.84 9.23 -12.41
CA LEU A 59 -13.98 9.18 -10.96
C LEU A 59 -13.20 8.01 -10.35
N HIS A 60 -13.35 6.80 -10.88
CA HIS A 60 -12.63 5.62 -10.38
C HIS A 60 -11.12 5.76 -10.55
N LYS A 61 -10.66 6.34 -11.67
CA LYS A 61 -9.25 6.65 -11.89
C LYS A 61 -8.71 7.61 -10.83
N LEU A 62 -9.45 8.68 -10.52
CA LEU A 62 -9.06 9.66 -9.49
C LEU A 62 -9.06 9.06 -8.08
N ILE A 63 -10.04 8.20 -7.75
CA ILE A 63 -10.04 7.44 -6.49
C ILE A 63 -8.77 6.59 -6.38
N MET A 64 -8.42 5.87 -7.44
CA MET A 64 -7.22 5.03 -7.48
C MET A 64 -5.94 5.87 -7.32
N VAL A 65 -5.83 7.02 -7.99
CA VAL A 65 -4.72 7.96 -7.80
C VAL A 65 -4.61 8.41 -6.34
N GLY A 66 -5.74 8.74 -5.70
CA GLY A 66 -5.77 9.10 -4.28
C GLY A 66 -5.26 7.99 -3.37
N ILE A 67 -5.67 6.74 -3.61
CA ILE A 67 -5.22 5.57 -2.84
C ILE A 67 -3.72 5.36 -3.04
N ILE A 68 -3.24 5.33 -4.29
CA ILE A 68 -1.83 5.08 -4.62
C ILE A 68 -0.92 6.17 -4.04
N ASN A 69 -1.32 7.44 -4.12
CA ASN A 69 -0.56 8.53 -3.51
C ASN A 69 -0.43 8.37 -1.98
N ARG A 70 -1.52 7.97 -1.30
CA ARG A 70 -1.46 7.68 0.14
C ARG A 70 -0.53 6.51 0.45
N MET A 71 -0.52 5.48 -0.41
CA MET A 71 0.38 4.34 -0.24
C MET A 71 1.85 4.75 -0.38
N ILE A 72 2.19 5.60 -1.36
CA ILE A 72 3.55 6.16 -1.52
C ILE A 72 3.96 6.88 -0.22
N GLN A 73 3.14 7.85 0.22
CA GLN A 73 3.43 8.65 1.42
C GLN A 73 3.57 7.77 2.66
N PHE A 74 2.72 6.77 2.83
CA PHE A 74 2.80 5.84 3.95
C PHE A 74 4.16 5.12 3.97
N HIS A 75 4.57 4.54 2.85
CA HIS A 75 5.82 3.79 2.75
C HIS A 75 7.05 4.70 2.95
N GLU A 76 7.03 5.91 2.39
CA GLU A 76 8.10 6.89 2.59
C GLU A 76 8.20 7.31 4.07
N ASN A 77 7.07 7.63 4.72
CA ASN A 77 7.04 8.03 6.12
C ASN A 77 7.54 6.92 7.04
N VAL A 78 7.14 5.66 6.80
CA VAL A 78 7.63 4.51 7.59
C VAL A 78 9.14 4.33 7.38
N ALA A 79 9.63 4.45 6.14
CA ALA A 79 11.05 4.33 5.86
C ALA A 79 11.90 5.38 6.58
N VAL A 80 11.45 6.65 6.56
CA VAL A 80 12.11 7.75 7.26
C VAL A 80 12.10 7.50 8.76
N ARG A 81 10.95 7.15 9.34
CA ARG A 81 10.82 6.88 10.77
C ARG A 81 11.74 5.75 11.23
N MET A 82 11.79 4.63 10.49
CA MET A 82 12.69 3.52 10.82
C MET A 82 14.17 3.92 10.78
N HIS A 83 14.54 4.82 9.87
CA HIS A 83 15.89 5.34 9.80
C HIS A 83 16.21 6.26 10.98
N GLU A 84 15.29 7.15 11.34
CA GLU A 84 15.43 8.10 12.45
C GLU A 84 15.43 7.42 13.83
N GLU A 85 14.59 6.40 14.02
CA GLU A 85 14.44 5.65 15.27
C GLU A 85 15.45 4.50 15.42
N GLY A 86 16.22 4.21 14.37
CA GLY A 86 17.22 3.13 14.38
C GLY A 86 16.62 1.72 14.36
N GLU A 87 15.34 1.57 13.97
CA GLU A 87 14.59 0.30 13.96
C GLU A 87 14.92 -0.62 12.76
N GLY A 88 15.97 -0.30 12.00
CA GLY A 88 16.48 -1.10 10.89
C GLY A 88 16.51 -0.37 9.55
N PRO A 89 16.77 -1.07 8.44
CA PRO A 89 16.87 -0.44 7.13
C PRO A 89 15.47 -0.08 6.60
N GLY A 90 15.16 1.20 6.43
CA GLY A 90 13.94 1.68 5.74
C GLY A 90 13.91 1.41 4.23
N ILE A 91 15.00 0.90 3.65
CA ILE A 91 15.15 0.66 2.20
C ILE A 91 14.04 -0.23 1.60
N PRO A 92 13.60 -1.35 2.22
CA PRO A 92 12.52 -2.17 1.67
C PRO A 92 11.22 -1.38 1.49
N TRP A 93 10.87 -0.55 2.47
CA TRP A 93 9.69 0.33 2.40
C TRP A 93 9.80 1.32 1.23
N LEU A 94 10.97 1.93 1.02
CA LEU A 94 11.21 2.80 -0.16
C LEU A 94 11.10 2.05 -1.49
N LYS A 95 11.55 0.79 -1.55
CA LYS A 95 11.40 -0.03 -2.76
C LYS A 95 9.93 -0.30 -3.08
N ASP A 96 9.11 -0.54 -2.06
CA ASP A 96 7.68 -0.73 -2.22
C ASP A 96 6.98 0.58 -2.62
N ALA A 97 7.39 1.73 -2.08
CA ALA A 97 6.96 3.05 -2.56
C ALA A 97 7.21 3.22 -4.07
N GLY A 98 8.37 2.77 -4.57
CA GLY A 98 8.69 2.77 -6.00
C GLY A 98 7.74 1.94 -6.87
N LYS A 99 7.16 0.85 -6.34
CA LYS A 99 6.12 0.07 -7.05
C LYS A 99 4.84 0.88 -7.20
N PHE A 100 4.44 1.60 -6.15
CA PHE A 100 3.27 2.48 -6.22
C PHE A 100 3.50 3.67 -7.14
N GLN A 101 4.72 4.22 -7.19
CA GLN A 101 5.09 5.23 -8.19
C GLN A 101 4.98 4.68 -9.63
N ALA A 102 5.38 3.43 -9.87
CA ALA A 102 5.19 2.79 -11.18
C ALA A 102 3.69 2.64 -11.55
N ILE A 103 2.84 2.31 -10.57
CA ILE A 103 1.38 2.29 -10.76
C ILE A 103 0.85 3.69 -11.08
N MET A 104 1.31 4.73 -10.38
CA MET A 104 0.95 6.12 -10.67
C MET A 104 1.27 6.50 -12.11
N ASN A 105 2.49 6.17 -12.58
CA ASN A 105 2.90 6.42 -13.95
C ASN A 105 1.98 5.71 -14.96
N ILE A 106 1.55 4.48 -14.67
CA ILE A 106 0.59 3.78 -15.52
C ILE A 106 -0.75 4.54 -15.55
N LEU A 107 -1.28 4.95 -14.40
CA LEU A 107 -2.52 5.71 -14.31
C LEU A 107 -2.43 7.03 -15.10
N GLU A 108 -1.30 7.73 -15.06
CA GLU A 108 -1.07 8.97 -15.83
C GLU A 108 -0.98 8.76 -17.36
N THR A 109 -0.95 7.52 -17.84
CA THR A 109 -0.86 7.20 -19.27
C THR A 109 -2.10 6.54 -19.85
N ILE A 110 -2.98 6.00 -19.01
CA ILE A 110 -4.26 5.43 -19.44
C ILE A 110 -5.25 6.56 -19.73
N ASP A 111 -5.82 6.58 -20.93
CA ASP A 111 -6.89 7.51 -21.30
C ASP A 111 -8.25 7.00 -20.79
N CYS A 112 -8.93 7.79 -19.95
CA CYS A 112 -10.31 7.52 -19.54
C CYS A 112 -11.33 8.43 -20.24
N GLY A 113 -10.91 9.23 -21.23
CA GLY A 113 -11.80 10.02 -22.08
C GLY A 113 -11.34 11.47 -22.25
N PRO A 114 -12.08 12.26 -23.04
CA PRO A 114 -11.66 13.60 -23.47
C PRO A 114 -11.43 14.61 -22.32
N ASN A 115 -12.02 14.35 -21.15
CA ASN A 115 -11.94 15.22 -19.98
C ASN A 115 -11.02 14.65 -18.89
N ASP A 116 -10.23 13.62 -19.19
CA ASP A 116 -9.32 13.00 -18.23
C ASP A 116 -8.25 14.01 -17.79
N PRO A 117 -8.29 14.49 -16.54
CA PRO A 117 -7.45 15.60 -16.10
C PRO A 117 -6.01 15.18 -15.77
N ILE A 118 -5.73 13.87 -15.77
CA ILE A 118 -4.45 13.30 -15.31
C ILE A 118 -3.75 12.46 -16.37
N CYS A 119 -4.35 12.26 -17.56
CA CYS A 119 -3.62 11.63 -18.66
C CYS A 119 -2.61 12.60 -19.30
N THR A 120 -1.32 12.38 -19.07
CA THR A 120 -0.23 13.22 -19.58
C THR A 120 0.15 12.87 -21.02
N SER A 121 -0.08 11.63 -21.44
CA SER A 121 0.23 11.15 -22.81
C SER A 121 -0.90 11.37 -23.82
N CYS A 122 -2.09 11.79 -23.38
CA CYS A 122 -3.29 11.86 -24.22
C CYS A 122 -3.46 13.20 -24.98
N GLY A 123 -2.52 14.13 -24.84
CA GLY A 123 -2.55 15.39 -25.59
C GLY A 123 -3.56 16.44 -25.11
N GLY A 124 -3.95 16.40 -23.83
CA GLY A 124 -4.82 17.39 -23.20
C GLY A 124 -4.05 18.61 -22.69
N HIS A 125 -4.44 19.80 -23.15
CA HIS A 125 -3.91 21.11 -22.75
C HIS A 125 -3.94 21.32 -21.22
N HIS A 126 -2.77 21.58 -20.62
CA HIS A 126 -2.70 22.51 -19.47
C HIS A 126 -2.91 23.94 -19.94
#